data_AF-A0A968YTW9-F1
#
_entry.id   AF-A0A968YTW9-F1
#
_cell.length_a   1.000
_cell.length_b   1.000
_cell.length_c   1.000
_cell.angle_alpha   90.00
_cell.angle_beta   90.00
_cell.angle_gamma   90.00
#
_symmetry.space_group_name_H-M   'P 1'
#
loop_
_entity.id
_entity.type
_entity.pdbx_description
1 polymer ?
#
loop_
_entity_poly.entity_id
_entity_poly.type
_entity_poly.pdbx_seq_one_letter_code
_entity_poly.pdbx_strand_id
1 'polypeptide(L)'
;MFQQSLITSQGISDHNSRANSLIGLGAAHRLLGQHTQAIEYYEKALAITREIGDRNGEAKSLNGLGNVSNSIGQYPRRLSTWRNPWLLHARSAIATVKPFPLGIWAVCPLP
;
A
#
# COMPACT_ATOMS: atom_id res chain seq x y z
N MET A 1 3.23 -15.81 -44.96
CA MET A 1 3.91 -15.17 -43.80
C MET A 1 3.18 -13.94 -43.25
N PHE A 2 2.43 -13.16 -44.06
CA PHE A 2 1.74 -11.95 -43.59
C PHE A 2 0.65 -12.19 -42.51
N GLN A 3 -0.12 -13.27 -42.63
CA GLN A 3 -1.21 -13.57 -41.69
C GLN A 3 -0.72 -13.96 -40.27
N GLN A 4 0.42 -14.64 -40.16
CA GLN A 4 1.01 -15.02 -38.88
C GLN A 4 1.47 -13.80 -38.06
N SER A 5 2.00 -12.76 -38.72
CA SER A 5 2.40 -11.50 -38.08
C SER A 5 1.21 -10.69 -37.55
N LEU A 6 0.05 -10.84 -38.18
CA LEU A 6 -1.15 -10.07 -37.84
C LEU A 6 -1.85 -10.65 -36.60
N ILE A 7 -1.93 -11.97 -36.51
CA ILE A 7 -2.50 -12.69 -35.34
C ILE A 7 -1.65 -12.46 -34.09
N THR A 8 -0.32 -12.52 -34.23
CA THR A 8 0.61 -12.25 -33.11
C THR A 8 0.54 -10.79 -32.66
N SER A 9 0.45 -9.84 -33.59
CA SER A 9 0.25 -8.43 -33.27
C SER A 9 -1.08 -8.17 -32.54
N GLN A 10 -2.16 -8.86 -32.93
CA GLN A 10 -3.46 -8.74 -32.27
C GLN A 10 -3.43 -9.32 -30.85
N GLY A 11 -2.84 -10.51 -30.67
CA GLY A 11 -2.66 -11.09 -29.33
C GLY A 11 -1.91 -10.18 -28.37
N ILE A 12 -0.78 -9.61 -28.80
CA ILE A 12 0.01 -8.67 -27.98
C ILE A 12 -0.82 -7.42 -27.62
N SER A 13 -1.60 -6.89 -28.56
CA SER A 13 -2.47 -5.73 -28.34
C SER A 13 -3.60 -6.02 -27.34
N ASP A 14 -4.22 -7.20 -27.44
CA ASP A 14 -5.31 -7.62 -26.55
C ASP A 14 -4.81 -7.80 -25.10
N HIS A 15 -3.62 -8.39 -24.95
CA HIS A 15 -2.98 -8.55 -23.63
C HIS A 15 -2.60 -7.19 -23.01
N ASN A 16 -2.07 -6.24 -23.80
CA ASN A 16 -1.82 -4.86 -23.35
C ASN A 16 -3.09 -4.15 -22.87
N SER A 17 -4.17 -4.31 -23.63
CA SER A 17 -5.48 -3.72 -23.30
C SER A 17 -6.04 -4.30 -22.01
N ARG A 18 -5.93 -5.62 -21.83
CA ARG A 18 -6.33 -6.34 -20.62
C ARG A 18 -5.54 -5.91 -19.39
N ALA A 19 -4.21 -5.77 -19.52
CA ALA A 19 -3.36 -5.27 -18.44
C ALA A 19 -3.76 -3.85 -18.00
N ASN A 20 -3.95 -2.93 -18.94
CA ASN A 20 -4.39 -1.56 -18.63
C ASN A 20 -5.75 -1.53 -17.92
N SER A 21 -6.67 -2.42 -18.30
CA SER A 21 -7.98 -2.55 -17.67
C SER A 21 -7.87 -3.01 -16.20
N LEU A 22 -6.99 -3.98 -15.92
CA LEU A 22 -6.72 -4.45 -14.57
C LEU A 22 -6.06 -3.38 -13.69
N ILE A 23 -5.13 -2.58 -14.25
CA ILE A 23 -4.54 -1.43 -13.57
C ILE A 23 -5.63 -0.41 -13.20
N GLY A 24 -6.57 -0.15 -14.12
CA GLY A 24 -7.70 0.75 -13.87
C GLY A 24 -8.62 0.25 -12.74
N LEU A 25 -8.93 -1.05 -12.71
CA LEU A 25 -9.68 -1.68 -11.61
C LEU A 25 -8.93 -1.58 -10.29
N GLY A 26 -7.64 -1.88 -10.27
CA GLY A 26 -6.79 -1.72 -9.08
C GLY A 26 -6.81 -0.29 -8.55
N ALA A 27 -6.81 0.71 -9.44
CA ALA A 27 -6.90 2.12 -9.07
C ALA A 27 -8.27 2.47 -8.47
N ALA A 28 -9.35 1.98 -9.05
CA ALA A 28 -10.71 2.18 -8.53
C ALA A 28 -10.87 1.56 -7.13
N HIS A 29 -10.45 0.30 -6.94
CA HIS A 29 -10.52 -0.36 -5.63
C HIS A 29 -9.63 0.31 -4.57
N ARG A 30 -8.47 0.85 -4.96
CA ARG A 30 -7.62 1.66 -4.07
C ARG A 30 -8.37 2.90 -3.56
N LEU A 31 -9.08 3.61 -4.45
CA LEU A 31 -9.87 4.79 -4.08
C LEU A 31 -11.06 4.44 -3.17
N LEU A 32 -11.64 3.25 -3.33
CA LEU A 32 -12.70 2.71 -2.47
C LEU A 32 -12.20 2.21 -1.10
N GLY A 33 -10.89 2.24 -0.83
CA GLY A 33 -10.30 1.73 0.41
C GLY A 33 -10.16 0.20 0.46
N GLN A 34 -10.51 -0.51 -0.62
CA GLN A 34 -10.40 -1.96 -0.75
C GLN A 34 -8.98 -2.35 -1.17
N HIS A 35 -8.03 -2.14 -0.26
CA HIS A 35 -6.60 -2.27 -0.55
C HIS A 35 -6.17 -3.70 -0.94
N THR A 36 -6.77 -4.74 -0.35
CA THR A 36 -6.49 -6.15 -0.68
C THR A 36 -6.88 -6.50 -2.11
N GLN A 37 -8.10 -6.12 -2.54
CA GLN A 37 -8.56 -6.35 -3.91
C GLN A 37 -7.72 -5.55 -4.93
N ALA A 38 -7.35 -4.31 -4.58
CA ALA A 38 -6.47 -3.50 -5.42
C ALA A 38 -5.12 -4.19 -5.69
N ILE A 39 -4.52 -4.82 -4.67
CA ILE A 39 -3.26 -5.56 -4.80
C ILE A 39 -3.42 -6.72 -5.79
N GLU A 40 -4.46 -7.54 -5.63
CA GLU A 40 -4.70 -8.67 -6.54
C GLU A 40 -4.83 -8.25 -8.01
N TYR A 41 -5.51 -7.12 -8.28
CA TYR A 41 -5.65 -6.61 -9.64
C TYR A 41 -4.32 -6.08 -10.21
N TYR A 42 -3.52 -5.39 -9.41
CA TYR A 42 -2.20 -4.94 -9.85
C TYR A 42 -1.21 -6.10 -10.06
N GLU A 43 -1.27 -7.17 -9.25
CA GLU A 43 -0.45 -8.37 -9.45
C GLU A 43 -0.83 -9.13 -10.72
N LYS A 44 -2.14 -9.26 -11.02
CA LYS A 44 -2.61 -9.83 -12.29
C LYS A 44 -2.16 -9.00 -13.49
N ALA A 45 -2.21 -7.68 -13.39
CA ALA A 45 -1.69 -6.79 -14.45
C ALA A 45 -0.18 -6.93 -14.62
N LEU A 46 0.57 -7.08 -13.53
CA LEU A 46 2.02 -7.31 -13.53
C LEU A 46 2.39 -8.61 -14.25
N ALA A 47 1.64 -9.70 -14.00
CA ALA A 47 1.88 -10.98 -14.66
C ALA A 47 1.74 -10.88 -16.18
N ILE A 48 0.66 -10.23 -16.66
CA ILE A 48 0.41 -10.04 -18.10
C ILE A 48 1.45 -9.11 -18.73
N THR A 49 1.79 -8.00 -18.06
CA THR A 49 2.78 -7.04 -18.59
C THR A 49 4.19 -7.62 -18.68
N ARG A 50 4.55 -8.54 -17.76
CA ARG A 50 5.79 -9.31 -17.86
C ARG A 50 5.78 -10.33 -18.99
N GLU A 51 4.65 -11.01 -19.20
CA GLU A 51 4.49 -11.98 -20.27
C GLU A 51 4.64 -11.36 -21.66
N ILE A 52 4.13 -10.13 -21.84
CA ILE A 52 4.25 -9.37 -23.10
C ILE A 52 5.49 -8.47 -23.19
N GLY A 53 6.24 -8.33 -22.08
CA GLY A 53 7.41 -7.44 -22.01
C GLY A 53 7.07 -5.94 -22.02
N ASP A 54 5.85 -5.54 -21.67
CA ASP A 54 5.45 -4.13 -21.58
C ASP A 54 5.95 -3.50 -20.28
N ARG A 55 7.11 -2.83 -20.38
CA ARG A 55 7.73 -2.10 -19.28
C ARG A 55 6.87 -0.96 -18.73
N ASN A 56 6.02 -0.35 -19.57
CA ASN A 56 5.20 0.79 -19.13
C ASN A 56 4.03 0.30 -18.27
N GLY A 57 3.37 -0.78 -18.67
CA GLY A 57 2.37 -1.48 -17.86
C GLY A 57 2.93 -2.04 -16.56
N GLU A 58 4.16 -2.58 -16.57
CA GLU A 58 4.85 -3.05 -15.36
C GLU A 58 5.07 -1.90 -14.37
N ALA A 59 5.62 -0.76 -14.85
CA ALA A 59 5.87 0.41 -14.01
C ALA A 59 4.59 0.96 -13.37
N LYS A 60 3.49 1.03 -14.13
CA LYS A 60 2.18 1.46 -13.62
C LYS A 60 1.65 0.53 -12.53
N SER A 61 1.77 -0.78 -12.73
CA SER A 61 1.31 -1.79 -11.77
C SER A 61 2.11 -1.71 -10.46
N LEU A 62 3.44 -1.59 -10.54
CA LEU A 62 4.32 -1.42 -9.38
C LEU A 62 4.05 -0.11 -8.62
N ASN A 63 3.82 0.99 -9.35
CA ASN A 63 3.45 2.27 -8.74
C ASN A 63 2.09 2.15 -8.02
N GLY A 64 1.12 1.47 -8.63
CA GLY A 64 -0.16 1.13 -8.02
C GLY A 64 0.00 0.37 -6.70
N LEU A 65 0.82 -0.69 -6.69
CA LEU A 65 1.13 -1.47 -5.49
C LEU A 65 1.81 -0.61 -4.40
N GLY A 66 2.82 0.18 -4.75
CA GLY A 66 3.50 1.08 -3.80
C GLY A 66 2.55 2.07 -3.15
N ASN A 67 1.60 2.63 -3.91
CA ASN A 67 0.58 3.53 -3.37
C ASN A 67 -0.38 2.82 -2.40
N VAL A 68 -0.76 1.58 -2.70
CA VAL A 68 -1.60 0.78 -1.81
C VAL A 68 -0.85 0.43 -0.52
N SER A 69 0.41 -0.02 -0.63
CA SER A 69 1.26 -0.33 0.53
C SER A 69 1.46 0.89 1.44
N ASN A 70 1.65 2.08 0.87
CA ASN A 70 1.73 3.32 1.62
C ASN A 70 0.40 3.66 2.34
N SER A 71 -0.74 3.36 1.74
CA SER A 71 -2.06 3.55 2.37
C SER A 71 -2.26 2.59 3.55
N ILE A 72 -1.89 1.31 3.35
CA ILE A 72 -1.96 0.29 4.41
C ILE A 72 -1.03 0.63 5.57
N GLY A 73 0.19 1.12 5.33
CA GLY A 73 1.12 1.51 6.39
C GLY A 73 0.69 2.77 7.16
N GLN A 74 -0.06 3.67 6.52
CA GLN A 74 -0.61 4.86 7.17
C GLN A 74 -1.83 4.57 8.04
N TYR A 75 -2.64 3.56 7.70
CA TYR A 75 -3.84 3.19 8.47
C TYR A 75 -3.56 2.84 9.95
N PRO A 76 -2.65 1.90 10.29
CA PRO A 76 -2.33 1.56 11.67
C PRO A 76 -1.58 2.68 12.38
N ARG A 77 -0.77 3.48 11.65
CA ARG A 77 -0.13 4.69 12.19
C ARG A 77 -1.17 5.75 12.57
N ARG A 78 -2.20 5.93 11.75
CA ARG A 78 -3.30 6.87 12.02
C ARG A 78 -4.16 6.38 13.17
N LEU A 79 -4.54 5.10 13.20
CA LEU A 79 -5.30 4.51 14.30
C LEU A 79 -4.55 4.59 15.63
N SER A 80 -3.23 4.35 15.66
CA SER A 80 -2.45 4.48 16.89
C SER A 80 -2.26 5.94 17.34
N THR A 81 -2.15 6.88 16.39
CA THR A 81 -2.09 8.33 16.66
C THR A 81 -3.43 8.86 17.16
N TRP A 82 -4.55 8.42 16.55
CA TRP A 82 -5.91 8.78 16.98
C TRP A 82 -6.26 8.17 18.33
N ARG A 83 -5.85 6.93 18.59
CA ARG A 83 -6.08 6.25 19.88
C ARG A 83 -5.30 6.91 21.02
N ASN A 84 -4.18 7.58 20.74
CA ASN A 84 -3.35 8.23 21.74
C ASN A 84 -3.03 9.70 21.36
N PRO A 85 -3.98 10.64 21.56
CA PRO A 85 -3.84 12.05 21.16
C PRO A 85 -2.59 12.74 21.74
N TRP A 86 -2.16 12.33 22.93
CA TRP A 86 -0.98 12.86 23.62
C TRP A 86 0.35 12.64 22.87
N LEU A 87 0.43 11.68 21.94
CA LEU A 87 1.66 11.41 21.19
C LEU A 87 2.05 12.52 20.21
N LEU A 88 1.07 13.31 19.74
CA LEU A 88 1.34 14.47 18.87
C LEU A 88 2.05 15.58 19.65
N HIS A 89 1.63 15.81 20.90
CA HIS A 89 2.23 16.80 21.80
C HIS A 89 3.54 16.29 22.46
N ALA A 90 3.69 14.97 22.62
CA ALA A 90 4.86 14.38 23.27
C ALA A 90 6.16 14.52 22.46
N ARG A 91 6.13 14.50 21.11
CA ARG A 91 7.35 14.69 20.28
C ARG A 91 7.91 16.11 20.36
N SER A 92 7.08 17.13 20.60
CA SER A 92 7.55 18.50 20.87
C SER A 92 7.86 18.74 22.35
N ALA A 93 7.50 17.82 23.24
CA ALA A 93 7.64 17.93 24.69
C ALA A 93 8.71 17.00 25.29
N ILE A 94 9.71 16.55 24.51
CA ILE A 94 10.84 15.74 25.02
C ILE A 94 11.79 16.55 25.94
N ALA A 95 11.58 17.85 26.15
CA ALA A 95 12.42 18.63 27.07
C ALA A 95 11.99 18.57 28.55
N THR A 96 10.77 18.19 28.92
CA THR A 96 10.35 18.29 30.33
C THR A 96 9.25 17.31 30.70
N VAL A 97 9.64 16.32 31.53
CA VAL A 97 8.82 15.62 32.53
C VAL A 97 7.86 14.52 32.02
N LYS A 98 8.15 13.27 32.43
CA LYS A 98 7.21 12.13 32.38
C LYS A 98 6.37 12.11 33.66
N PRO A 99 5.04 11.95 33.61
CA PRO A 99 4.25 11.63 34.79
C PRO A 99 4.18 10.10 35.01
N PHE A 100 4.51 9.68 36.23
CA PHE A 100 4.33 8.32 36.75
C PHE A 100 2.91 8.20 37.34
N PRO A 101 2.10 7.17 37.01
CA PRO A 101 0.78 7.03 37.59
C PRO A 101 0.83 6.14 38.84
N LEU A 102 0.20 6.63 39.90
CA LEU A 102 -0.18 5.92 41.14
C LEU A 102 0.86 5.93 42.25
N GLY A 103 0.65 6.88 43.18
CA GLY A 103 1.39 7.03 44.41
C GLY A 103 0.97 6.01 45.46
N ILE A 104 1.85 5.06 45.72
CA ILE A 104 1.94 4.33 46.98
C ILE A 104 3.35 4.59 47.51
N TRP A 105 3.46 5.38 48.58
CA TRP A 105 4.72 5.50 49.32
C TRP A 105 4.88 4.22 50.14
N ALA A 106 5.43 3.18 49.54
CA ALA A 106 5.88 2.00 50.28
C ALA A 106 7.24 2.35 50.90
N VAL A 107 7.25 2.72 52.18
CA VAL A 107 8.47 2.71 52.99
C VAL A 107 8.84 1.24 53.19
N CYS A 108 9.82 0.76 52.41
CA CYS A 108 10.44 -0.54 52.68
C CYS A 108 11.45 -0.37 53.83
N PRO A 109 11.29 -1.05 54.97
CA PRO A 109 12.40 -1.25 55.89
C PRO A 109 13.31 -2.36 55.33
N LEU A 110 14.59 -2.04 55.10
CA LEU A 110 15.63 -3.06 54.89
C LEU A 110 15.96 -3.73 56.24
N PRO A 111 16.38 -5.02 56.25
CA PRO A 111 16.93 -5.69 57.42
C PRO A 111 18.28 -5.11 57.85
#